data_AF-A0A5N5STN4-F1
#
_entry.id   AF-A0A5N5STN4-F1
#
_cell.length_a   1.000
_cell.length_b   1.000
_cell.length_c   1.000
_cell.angle_alpha   90.00
_cell.angle_beta   90.00
_cell.angle_gamma   90.00
#
_symmetry.space_group_name_H-M   'P 1'
#
loop_
_entity.id
_entity.type
_entity.pdbx_description
1 polymer ?
#
loop_
_entity_poly.entity_id
_entity_poly.type
_entity_poly.pdbx_seq_one_letter_code
_entity_poly.pdbx_strand_id
1 'polypeptide(L)'
;MEMEENPRKCITLNGTLRVGDAITISGCAEIRCVLSNNSTSLVLVSCPVKQDEEKKGCKIIENSSMFPKCCEVTWVCEKVVESVYPVIYTAANISELPRNISENLIAPLDNNNNN
;
A
#
# COMPACT_ATOMS: atom_id res chain seq x y z
N MET A 1 -27.87 -48.30 -7.08
CA MET A 1 -27.22 -48.00 -5.79
C MET A 1 -26.20 -46.93 -6.09
N GLU A 2 -26.58 -45.67 -5.89
CA GLU A 2 -25.63 -44.56 -5.99
C GLU A 2 -24.74 -44.64 -4.75
N MET A 3 -23.46 -44.92 -4.93
CA MET A 3 -22.49 -44.76 -3.86
C MET A 3 -22.39 -43.27 -3.59
N GLU A 4 -23.00 -42.81 -2.49
CA GLU A 4 -22.70 -41.52 -1.89
C GLU A 4 -21.20 -41.53 -1.53
N GLU A 5 -20.38 -41.02 -2.43
CA GLU A 5 -18.96 -40.85 -2.21
C GLU A 5 -18.82 -39.82 -1.09
N ASN A 6 -18.59 -40.30 0.13
CA ASN A 6 -18.39 -39.45 1.30
C ASN A 6 -17.35 -38.38 0.92
N PRO A 7 -17.71 -37.08 0.87
CA PRO A 7 -16.80 -36.08 0.35
C PRO A 7 -15.58 -36.08 1.26
N ARG A 8 -14.39 -36.33 0.69
CA ARG A 8 -13.14 -36.36 1.45
C ARG A 8 -12.99 -35.04 2.21
N LYS A 9 -12.60 -35.10 3.49
CA LYS A 9 -12.53 -33.95 4.40
C LYS A 9 -11.19 -33.92 5.13
N CYS A 10 -10.73 -32.72 5.46
CA CYS A 10 -9.64 -32.50 6.39
C CYS A 10 -10.18 -32.25 7.79
N ILE A 11 -9.51 -32.79 8.81
CA ILE A 11 -9.83 -32.52 10.22
C ILE A 11 -9.09 -31.25 10.65
N THR A 12 -9.82 -30.31 11.26
CA THR A 12 -9.28 -29.05 11.82
C THR A 12 -9.60 -28.98 13.32
N LEU A 13 -9.03 -27.99 14.02
CA LEU A 13 -9.34 -27.76 15.45
C LEU A 13 -10.82 -27.44 15.71
N ASN A 14 -11.53 -26.90 14.71
CA ASN A 14 -12.92 -26.47 14.83
C ASN A 14 -13.92 -27.42 14.14
N GLY A 15 -13.47 -28.59 13.67
CA GLY A 15 -14.32 -29.58 13.02
C GLY A 15 -13.73 -30.14 11.74
N THR A 16 -14.50 -30.15 10.65
CA THR A 16 -14.08 -30.69 9.36
C THR A 16 -14.20 -29.66 8.25
N LEU A 17 -13.21 -29.61 7.37
CA LEU A 17 -13.18 -28.78 6.16
C LEU A 17 -13.29 -29.68 4.94
N ARG A 18 -14.17 -29.39 3.98
CA ARG A 18 -14.28 -30.21 2.76
C ARG A 18 -13.10 -29.91 1.84
N VAL A 19 -12.70 -30.90 1.04
CA VAL A 19 -11.70 -30.66 -0.02
C VAL A 19 -12.19 -29.53 -0.93
N GLY A 20 -11.32 -28.55 -1.19
CA GLY A 20 -11.63 -27.35 -1.95
C GLY A 20 -12.06 -26.14 -1.12
N ASP A 21 -12.54 -26.37 0.12
CA ASP A 21 -12.88 -25.28 1.03
C ASP A 21 -11.63 -24.68 1.70
N ALA A 22 -11.77 -23.42 2.13
CA ALA A 22 -10.72 -22.65 2.80
C ALA A 22 -11.27 -21.94 4.04
N ILE A 23 -10.41 -21.75 5.05
CA ILE A 23 -10.70 -20.92 6.23
C ILE A 23 -9.62 -19.86 6.34
N THR A 24 -10.02 -18.59 6.36
CA THR A 24 -9.12 -17.46 6.63
C THR A 24 -8.68 -17.48 8.08
N ILE A 25 -7.38 -17.28 8.32
CA ILE A 25 -6.79 -17.20 9.66
C ILE A 25 -6.11 -15.85 9.87
N SER A 26 -5.71 -15.56 11.11
CA SER A 26 -4.94 -14.37 11.45
C SER A 26 -3.61 -14.31 10.68
N GLY A 27 -3.16 -13.09 10.33
CA GLY A 27 -1.89 -12.88 9.65
C GLY A 27 -1.95 -12.94 8.13
N CYS A 28 -3.09 -12.54 7.53
CA CYS A 28 -3.31 -12.54 6.08
C CYS A 28 -2.95 -13.88 5.41
N ALA A 29 -3.60 -14.95 5.87
CA ALA A 29 -3.41 -16.29 5.36
C ALA A 29 -4.71 -17.08 5.40
N GLU A 30 -4.73 -18.21 4.71
CA GLU A 30 -5.82 -19.17 4.76
C GLU A 30 -5.29 -20.59 4.84
N ILE A 31 -6.09 -21.47 5.42
CA ILE A 31 -5.86 -22.92 5.43
C ILE A 31 -6.81 -23.54 4.42
N ARG A 32 -6.26 -24.28 3.45
CA ARG A 32 -7.03 -25.01 2.45
C ARG A 32 -6.98 -26.51 2.69
N CYS A 33 -8.11 -27.17 2.51
CA CYS A 33 -8.13 -28.63 2.44
C CYS A 33 -7.92 -29.08 1.00
N VAL A 34 -6.83 -29.82 0.76
CA VAL A 34 -6.46 -30.31 -0.58
C VAL A 34 -6.40 -31.83 -0.59
N LEU A 35 -6.66 -32.41 -1.76
CA LEU A 35 -6.46 -33.82 -2.01
C LEU A 35 -5.10 -34.04 -2.68
N SER A 36 -4.23 -34.85 -2.08
CA SER A 36 -2.93 -35.22 -2.62
C SER A 36 -2.72 -36.72 -2.50
N ASN A 37 -2.39 -37.41 -3.60
CA ASN A 37 -2.07 -38.85 -3.59
C ASN A 37 -3.07 -39.71 -2.80
N ASN A 38 -4.38 -39.50 -3.03
CA ASN A 38 -5.47 -40.19 -2.34
C ASN A 38 -5.63 -39.92 -0.83
N SER A 39 -4.86 -39.00 -0.25
CA SER A 39 -5.03 -38.51 1.12
C SER A 39 -5.42 -37.02 1.14
N THR A 40 -6.03 -36.60 2.23
CA THR A 40 -6.40 -35.19 2.46
C THR A 40 -5.39 -34.51 3.35
N SER A 41 -4.96 -33.30 2.97
CA SER A 41 -3.99 -32.51 3.72
C SER A 41 -4.49 -31.07 3.89
N LEU A 42 -4.18 -30.48 5.05
CA LEU A 42 -4.32 -29.05 5.26
C LEU A 42 -3.06 -28.34 4.77
N VAL A 43 -3.23 -27.32 3.95
CA VAL A 43 -2.13 -26.49 3.43
C VAL A 43 -2.34 -25.06 3.88
N LEU A 44 -1.33 -24.48 4.50
CA LEU A 44 -1.27 -23.05 4.82
C LEU A 44 -0.86 -22.28 3.56
N VAL A 45 -1.67 -21.30 3.18
CA VAL A 45 -1.41 -20.39 2.07
C VAL A 45 -1.34 -18.97 2.65
N SER A 46 -0.20 -18.32 2.51
CA SER A 46 0.05 -16.94 2.96
C SER A 46 0.49 -16.06 1.79
N CYS A 47 0.60 -14.76 2.03
CA CYS A 47 1.10 -13.83 1.03
C CYS A 47 2.50 -14.22 0.53
N PRO A 48 2.76 -14.07 -0.77
CA PRO A 48 4.11 -14.27 -1.30
C PRO A 48 5.06 -13.28 -0.65
N VAL A 49 6.27 -13.74 -0.31
CA VAL A 49 7.34 -12.87 0.17
C VAL A 49 7.77 -12.00 -1.01
N LYS A 50 7.28 -10.76 -1.07
CA LYS A 50 7.76 -9.78 -2.04
C LYS A 50 9.04 -9.16 -1.49
N GLN A 51 10.14 -9.30 -2.23
CA GLN A 51 11.31 -8.43 -2.07
C GLN A 51 11.03 -7.14 -2.83
N ASP A 52 10.13 -6.31 -2.31
CA ASP A 52 9.96 -4.96 -2.85
C ASP A 52 11.05 -4.07 -2.25
N GLU A 53 11.89 -3.47 -3.10
CA GLU A 53 12.85 -2.45 -2.67
C GLU A 53 12.10 -1.27 -2.05
N GLU A 54 12.45 -0.90 -0.82
CA GLU A 54 11.81 0.19 -0.09
C GLU A 54 11.88 1.49 -0.89
N LYS A 55 10.72 2.04 -1.26
CA LYS A 55 10.67 3.31 -1.99
C LYS A 55 10.93 4.46 -1.00
N LYS A 56 12.07 5.14 -1.16
CA LYS A 56 12.42 6.34 -0.37
C LYS A 56 11.28 7.37 -0.40
N GLY A 57 10.89 7.85 0.78
CA GLY A 57 9.82 8.84 0.95
C GLY A 57 8.41 8.28 0.85
N CYS A 58 8.24 6.95 0.79
CA CYS A 58 6.95 6.30 0.78
C CYS A 58 6.70 5.51 2.06
N LYS A 59 5.47 5.63 2.60
CA LYS A 59 4.98 4.83 3.72
C LYS A 59 4.12 3.69 3.17
N ILE A 60 4.23 2.52 3.80
CA ILE A 60 3.32 1.40 3.53
C ILE A 60 2.02 1.65 4.30
N ILE A 61 0.89 1.52 3.61
CA ILE A 61 -0.42 1.42 4.26
C ILE A 61 -0.79 -0.05 4.35
N GLU A 62 -0.97 -0.52 5.58
CA GLU A 62 -1.47 -1.86 5.86
C GLU A 62 -2.93 -1.97 5.42
N ASN A 63 -3.27 -3.03 4.70
CA ASN A 63 -4.63 -3.30 4.26
C ASN A 63 -5.34 -4.21 5.28
N SER A 64 -6.41 -3.72 5.90
CA SER A 64 -7.21 -4.46 6.89
C SER A 64 -8.20 -5.48 6.29
N SER A 65 -8.06 -5.80 5.00
CA SER A 65 -8.93 -6.75 4.30
C SER A 65 -8.66 -8.22 4.69
N MET A 66 -9.52 -9.14 4.23
CA MET A 66 -9.26 -10.59 4.34
C MET A 66 -8.38 -11.10 3.17
N PHE A 67 -7.78 -12.27 3.34
CA PHE A 67 -6.99 -12.93 2.29
C PHE A 67 -7.86 -13.17 1.03
N PRO A 68 -7.32 -13.01 -0.20
CA PRO A 68 -5.95 -12.62 -0.54
C PRO A 68 -5.72 -11.10 -0.61
N LYS A 69 -6.75 -10.28 -0.40
CA LYS A 69 -6.66 -8.82 -0.61
C LYS A 69 -5.69 -8.12 0.35
N CYS A 70 -5.55 -8.63 1.57
CA CYS A 70 -4.55 -8.10 2.51
C CYS A 70 -3.09 -8.33 2.08
N CYS A 71 -2.82 -9.07 1.01
CA CYS A 71 -1.48 -9.21 0.42
C CYS A 71 -1.10 -8.04 -0.50
N GLU A 72 -2.02 -7.13 -0.80
CA GLU A 72 -1.75 -5.95 -1.61
C GLU A 72 -1.12 -4.84 -0.77
N VAL A 73 0.13 -4.51 -1.08
CA VAL A 73 0.88 -3.42 -0.45
C VAL A 73 0.58 -2.13 -1.20
N THR A 74 0.02 -1.14 -0.51
CA THR A 74 -0.20 0.20 -1.07
C THR A 74 0.85 1.16 -0.52
N TRP A 75 1.59 1.80 -1.41
CA TRP A 75 2.60 2.80 -1.05
C TRP A 75 2.00 4.20 -1.18
N VAL A 76 2.15 5.01 -0.14
CA VAL A 76 1.82 6.43 -0.17
C VAL A 76 3.10 7.24 -0.05
N CYS A 77 3.44 7.94 -1.12
CA CYS A 77 4.67 8.70 -1.23
C CYS A 77 4.40 10.18 -0.96
N GLU A 78 5.12 10.75 0.02
CA GLU A 78 5.10 12.19 0.26
C GLU A 78 6.11 12.86 -0.70
N LYS A 79 5.66 13.85 -1.47
CA LYS A 79 6.58 14.71 -2.22
C LYS A 79 7.27 15.65 -1.25
N VAL A 80 8.52 15.36 -0.89
CA VAL A 80 9.35 16.28 -0.13
C VAL A 80 9.95 17.30 -1.10
N VAL A 81 9.63 18.58 -0.93
CA VAL A 81 10.33 19.67 -1.62
C VAL A 81 11.64 19.89 -0.87
N GLU A 82 12.75 19.36 -1.40
CA GLU A 82 14.06 19.40 -0.72
C GLU A 82 14.64 20.81 -0.59
N SER A 83 14.27 21.73 -1.47
CA SER A 83 14.71 23.12 -1.38
C SER A 83 13.79 24.07 -2.15
N VAL A 84 13.54 25.23 -1.56
CA VAL A 84 12.97 26.39 -2.23
C VAL A 84 14.10 27.40 -2.36
N TYR A 85 14.64 27.56 -3.57
CA TYR A 85 15.65 28.57 -3.82
C TYR A 85 14.96 29.93 -3.99
N PRO A 86 15.35 30.98 -3.23
CA PRO A 86 14.87 32.32 -3.51
C PRO A 86 15.38 32.74 -4.89
N VAL A 87 14.47 32.91 -5.83
CA VAL A 87 14.80 33.45 -7.15
C VAL A 87 14.97 34.95 -7.00
N ILE A 88 16.22 35.43 -7.12
CA ILE A 88 16.51 36.86 -7.20
C ILE A 88 16.31 37.28 -8.65
N TYR A 89 15.21 38.00 -8.91
CA TYR A 89 14.96 38.58 -10.23
C TYR A 89 15.86 39.80 -10.42
N THR A 90 16.70 39.76 -11.45
CA THR A 90 17.44 40.93 -11.91
C THR A 90 16.60 41.68 -12.94
N ALA A 91 16.96 42.94 -13.23
CA ALA A 91 16.29 43.74 -14.27
C ALA A 91 16.31 43.06 -15.66
N ALA A 92 17.26 42.15 -15.91
CA ALA A 92 17.35 41.38 -17.14
C ALA A 92 16.32 40.23 -17.23
N ASN A 93 15.87 39.69 -16.09
CA ASN A 93 15.05 38.48 -16.05
C ASN A 93 13.60 38.77 -15.59
N ILE A 94 13.35 39.94 -15.00
CA ILE A 94 12.02 40.32 -14.51
C ILE A 94 11.00 40.50 -15.65
N SER A 95 11.46 40.83 -16.86
CA SER A 95 10.63 40.96 -18.07
C SER A 95 10.08 39.65 -18.59
N GLU A 96 10.62 38.52 -18.15
CA GLU A 96 10.18 37.17 -18.56
C GLU A 96 9.13 36.58 -17.61
N LEU A 97 8.74 37.31 -16.56
CA LEU A 97 7.72 36.86 -15.63
C LEU A 97 6.32 36.86 -16.28
N PRO A 98 5.53 35.78 -16.12
CA PRO A 98 4.12 35.81 -16.46
C PRO A 98 3.44 36.92 -15.64
N ARG A 99 2.66 37.78 -16.31
CA ARG A 99 2.00 38.96 -15.71
C ARG A 99 1.12 38.66 -14.48
N ASN A 100 0.77 37.39 -14.22
CA ASN A 100 -0.05 36.98 -13.09
C ASN A 100 0.71 36.80 -11.75
N ILE A 101 2.05 36.96 -11.71
CA ILE A 101 2.84 36.81 -10.47
C ILE A 101 3.19 38.16 -9.82
N SER A 102 3.01 39.28 -10.55
CA SER A 102 3.45 40.61 -10.11
C SER A 102 2.66 41.21 -8.95
N GLU A 103 1.46 40.70 -8.64
CA GLU A 103 0.58 41.31 -7.63
C GLU A 103 0.98 40.99 -6.18
N ASN A 104 1.82 39.97 -5.93
CA ASN A 104 2.17 39.52 -4.58
C ASN A 104 3.61 39.83 -4.12
N LEU A 105 4.39 40.62 -4.88
CA LEU A 105 5.83 40.80 -4.63
C LEU A 105 6.25 42.16 -4.07
N ILE A 106 5.32 43.11 -3.87
CA ILE A 106 5.65 44.40 -3.27
C ILE A 106 5.20 44.39 -1.80
N ALA A 107 6.07 43.91 -0.92
CA ALA A 107 6.01 44.34 0.48
C ALA A 107 6.43 45.82 0.53
N PRO A 108 5.71 46.70 1.25
CA PRO A 108 6.14 48.08 1.41
C PRO A 108 7.48 48.10 2.14
N LEU A 109 8.43 48.88 1.64
CA LEU A 109 9.62 49.26 2.40
C LEU A 109 9.15 50.12 3.58
N ASP A 110 9.16 49.55 4.77
CA ASP A 110 9.07 50.32 6.01
C ASP A 110 10.29 51.24 6.09
N ASN A 111 10.10 52.50 5.71
CA ASN A 111 11.02 53.59 5.96
C ASN A 111 11.06 53.85 7.48
N ASN A 112 11.83 53.07 8.23
CA ASN A 112 12.27 53.48 9.55
C ASN A 112 13.44 54.47 9.42
N ASN A 113 13.09 55.71 9.04
CA ASN A 113 13.86 56.88 9.46
C ASN A 113 13.41 57.22 10.88
N ASN A 114 14.25 56.92 11.88
CA ASN A 114 14.18 57.62 13.16
C ASN A 114 15.53 58.24 13.48
N ASN A 115 15.47 59.56 13.45
CA ASN A 115 16.38 60.59 13.95
C ASN A 115 16.77 60.35 15.41
#